data_AF-A0A5J6XUF0-F1
#
_entry.id   AF-A0A5J6XUF0-F1
#
_cell.length_a   1.000
_cell.length_b   1.000
_cell.length_c   1.000
_cell.angle_alpha   90.00
_cell.angle_beta   90.00
_cell.angle_gamma   90.00
#
_symmetry.space_group_name_H-M   'P 1'
#
loop_
_entity.id
_entity.type
_entity.pdbx_description
1 polymer ?
#
loop_
_entity_poly.entity_id
_entity_poly.type
_entity_poly.pdbx_seq_one_letter_code
_entity_poly.pdbx_strand_id
1 'polypeptide(L)'
;MSMSIKHSLLPLLFLILIFITPANAIFTLTASLEPGTEFYVNNLKAIVDLDKRYGRSMLIVNGTHIIEGEEKTIAGITFKVMTFKNKTIVSITSNKPFELTFTRNENIDTLKARIRILEEQNEQLKNENKQLKRRISELEKQLSQAKAQDVSKLKAQINNLTKENRELKSKLANITTSYNKLKAKAEFLEQQNNEYRTLLSKLIEEQAKKSEQKYIEKAKKERLIGSIIMKSLIFSLIVVVIIGYGLYRKKRSWEFGGL
;
A
#
# COMPACT_ATOMS: atom_id res chain seq x y z
N MET A 1 -41.87 -30.87 -4.22
CA MET A 1 -41.52 -31.17 -2.82
C MET A 1 -42.78 -30.95 -2.00
N SER A 2 -43.52 -32.03 -1.74
CA SER A 2 -44.89 -31.97 -1.20
C SER A 2 -44.85 -31.75 0.31
N MET A 3 -45.40 -30.62 0.75
CA MET A 3 -45.47 -30.20 2.15
C MET A 3 -46.71 -30.87 2.76
N SER A 4 -46.52 -32.07 3.32
CA SER A 4 -47.58 -32.79 4.05
C SER A 4 -47.79 -32.14 5.42
N ILE A 5 -48.74 -31.22 5.49
CA ILE A 5 -49.24 -30.65 6.74
C ILE A 5 -49.97 -31.75 7.50
N LYS A 6 -49.30 -32.39 8.47
CA LYS A 6 -49.96 -33.26 9.45
C LYS A 6 -50.80 -32.38 10.37
N HIS A 7 -52.08 -32.25 10.06
CA HIS A 7 -53.06 -31.75 11.00
C HIS A 7 -53.15 -32.73 12.18
N SER A 8 -52.59 -32.34 13.32
CA SER A 8 -52.80 -32.99 14.62
C SER A 8 -54.28 -32.82 15.00
N LEU A 9 -55.12 -33.68 14.44
CA LEU A 9 -56.51 -33.81 14.84
C LEU A 9 -56.54 -34.39 16.26
N LEU A 10 -57.11 -33.65 17.20
CA LEU A 10 -57.47 -34.16 18.51
C LEU A 10 -58.15 -35.54 18.37
N PRO A 11 -57.78 -36.55 19.18
CA PRO A 11 -58.43 -37.84 19.12
C PRO A 11 -59.93 -37.67 19.40
N LEU A 12 -60.76 -38.03 18.42
CA LEU A 12 -62.21 -38.00 18.56
C LEU A 12 -62.60 -39.11 19.54
N LEU A 13 -63.13 -38.71 20.69
CA LEU A 13 -63.39 -39.55 21.84
C LEU A 13 -64.90 -39.77 21.95
N PHE A 14 -65.37 -40.97 21.64
CA PHE A 14 -66.77 -41.34 21.82
C PHE A 14 -66.90 -42.17 23.10
N LEU A 15 -67.49 -41.57 24.13
CA LEU A 15 -67.92 -42.27 25.34
C LEU A 15 -69.34 -42.81 25.10
N ILE A 16 -69.49 -44.13 24.98
CA ILE A 16 -70.81 -44.76 24.90
C ILE A 16 -71.02 -45.52 26.20
N LEU A 17 -71.91 -45.01 27.04
CA LEU A 17 -72.25 -45.59 28.33
C LEU A 17 -73.54 -46.40 28.18
N ILE A 18 -73.44 -47.74 28.22
CA ILE A 18 -74.61 -48.62 28.08
C ILE A 18 -75.00 -49.12 29.48
N PHE A 19 -76.10 -48.61 30.03
CA PHE A 19 -76.67 -49.09 31.28
C PHE A 19 -77.58 -50.29 31.03
N ILE A 20 -77.15 -51.49 31.42
CA ILE A 20 -78.02 -52.67 31.51
C ILE A 20 -78.12 -53.03 33.00
N THR A 21 -79.09 -52.42 33.69
CA THR A 21 -79.44 -52.60 35.12
C THR A 21 -78.36 -52.17 36.15
N PRO A 22 -78.76 -51.71 37.37
CA PRO A 22 -77.83 -51.17 38.38
C PRO A 22 -76.83 -52.19 38.95
N ALA A 23 -76.96 -53.48 38.63
CA ALA A 23 -76.05 -54.53 39.09
C ALA A 23 -74.86 -54.78 38.15
N ASN A 24 -74.89 -54.34 36.88
CA ASN A 24 -73.87 -54.69 35.87
C ASN A 24 -73.61 -53.55 34.85
N ALA A 25 -73.05 -52.42 35.30
CA ALA A 25 -72.62 -51.36 34.38
C ALA A 25 -71.35 -51.75 33.61
N ILE A 26 -71.33 -51.51 32.29
CA ILE A 26 -70.16 -51.72 31.44
C ILE A 26 -69.70 -50.37 30.91
N PHE A 27 -68.45 -50.02 31.17
CA PHE A 27 -67.81 -48.79 30.71
C PHE A 27 -67.04 -49.11 29.43
N THR A 28 -67.43 -48.49 28.32
CA THR A 28 -66.73 -48.65 27.04
C THR A 28 -66.29 -47.29 26.52
N LEU A 29 -65.02 -47.22 26.14
CA LEU A 29 -64.44 -46.09 25.45
C LEU A 29 -63.91 -46.54 24.10
N THR A 30 -64.27 -45.82 23.03
CA THR A 30 -63.67 -46.04 21.72
C THR A 30 -63.06 -44.74 21.21
N ALA A 31 -61.77 -44.81 20.85
CA ALA A 31 -61.01 -43.67 20.36
C ALA A 31 -60.23 -44.02 19.09
N SER A 32 -60.18 -43.07 18.16
CA SER A 32 -59.27 -43.14 17.01
C SER A 32 -57.93 -42.54 17.43
N LEU A 33 -56.87 -43.35 17.38
CA LEU A 33 -55.53 -42.97 17.82
C LEU A 33 -54.50 -43.15 16.69
N GLU A 34 -53.49 -42.29 16.64
CA GLU A 34 -52.40 -42.41 15.67
C GLU A 34 -51.31 -43.36 16.19
N PRO A 35 -50.62 -44.11 15.31
CA PRO A 35 -49.43 -44.86 15.68
C PRO A 35 -48.38 -43.96 16.36
N GLY A 36 -47.79 -44.45 17.44
CA GLY A 36 -46.89 -43.71 18.34
C GLY A 36 -47.61 -42.99 19.49
N THR A 37 -48.94 -43.01 19.56
CA THR A 37 -49.68 -42.43 20.69
C THR A 37 -49.48 -43.29 21.93
N GLU A 38 -48.94 -42.67 23.00
CA GLU A 38 -48.83 -43.25 24.33
C GLU A 38 -49.95 -42.71 25.23
N PHE A 39 -50.63 -43.61 25.94
CA PHE A 39 -51.66 -43.27 26.90
C PHE A 39 -51.67 -44.27 28.06
N TYR A 40 -52.30 -43.90 29.17
CA TYR A 40 -52.46 -44.74 30.34
C TYR A 40 -53.94 -44.97 30.59
N VAL A 41 -54.31 -46.22 30.82
CA VAL A 41 -55.64 -46.60 31.32
C VAL A 41 -55.46 -47.04 32.76
N ASN A 42 -55.94 -46.24 33.71
CA ASN A 42 -55.50 -46.27 35.11
C ASN A 42 -53.97 -46.20 35.17
N ASN A 43 -53.30 -47.29 35.55
CA ASN A 43 -51.83 -47.40 35.61
C ASN A 43 -51.25 -48.29 34.50
N LEU A 44 -52.07 -48.76 33.55
CA LEU A 44 -51.61 -49.58 32.43
C LEU A 44 -51.13 -48.68 31.30
N LYS A 45 -49.83 -48.72 31.02
CA LYS A 45 -49.24 -48.06 29.86
C LYS A 45 -49.67 -48.76 28.58
N ALA A 46 -50.25 -48.01 27.66
CA ALA A 46 -50.66 -48.47 26.34
C ALA A 46 -50.01 -47.61 25.25
N ILE A 47 -49.43 -48.26 24.24
CA ILE A 47 -48.85 -47.60 23.07
C ILE A 47 -49.54 -48.15 21.82
N VAL A 48 -50.07 -47.25 21.01
CA VAL A 48 -50.55 -47.61 19.67
C VAL A 48 -49.35 -47.72 18.75
N ASP A 49 -49.21 -48.85 18.07
CA ASP A 49 -48.10 -49.09 17.14
C ASP A 49 -48.62 -49.72 15.84
N LEU A 50 -47.72 -49.91 14.88
CA LEU A 50 -47.97 -50.64 13.64
C LEU A 50 -47.07 -51.88 13.63
N ASP A 51 -47.66 -53.05 13.40
CA ASP A 51 -46.88 -54.25 13.12
C ASP A 51 -46.17 -54.08 11.78
N LYS A 52 -44.84 -53.92 11.85
CA LYS A 52 -43.97 -53.71 10.68
C LYS A 52 -43.99 -54.87 9.69
N ARG A 53 -44.40 -56.08 10.10
CA ARG A 53 -44.42 -57.27 9.23
C ARG A 53 -45.63 -57.30 8.30
N TYR A 54 -46.79 -56.84 8.79
CA TYR A 54 -48.06 -56.95 8.07
C TYR A 54 -48.76 -55.61 7.84
N GLY A 55 -48.20 -54.51 8.34
CA GLY A 55 -48.79 -53.17 8.22
C GLY A 55 -50.10 -53.00 9.00
N ARG A 56 -50.37 -53.87 9.98
CA ARG A 56 -51.62 -53.89 10.76
C ARG A 56 -51.51 -53.03 12.00
N SER A 57 -52.63 -52.47 12.43
CA SER A 57 -52.71 -51.77 13.71
C SER A 57 -52.43 -52.72 14.87
N MET A 58 -51.61 -52.28 15.81
CA MET A 58 -51.26 -53.03 17.02
C MET A 58 -51.40 -52.12 18.24
N LEU A 59 -51.77 -52.71 19.37
CA LEU A 59 -51.76 -52.06 20.67
C LEU A 59 -50.83 -52.83 21.60
N ILE A 60 -49.87 -52.14 22.21
CA ILE A 60 -48.95 -52.69 23.20
C ILE A 60 -49.43 -52.21 24.57
N VAL A 61 -50.03 -53.09 25.37
CA VAL A 61 -50.50 -52.76 26.73
C VAL A 61 -49.60 -53.46 27.74
N ASN A 62 -48.81 -52.68 28.49
CA ASN A 62 -47.87 -53.15 29.49
C ASN A 62 -46.97 -54.31 28.99
N GLY A 63 -46.49 -54.21 27.75
CA GLY A 63 -45.66 -55.24 27.10
C GLY A 63 -46.43 -56.36 26.40
N THR A 64 -47.76 -56.43 26.55
CA THR A 64 -48.60 -57.41 25.83
C THR A 64 -49.04 -56.85 24.49
N HIS A 65 -48.76 -57.56 23.40
CA HIS A 65 -49.18 -57.17 22.05
C HIS A 65 -50.60 -57.65 21.76
N ILE A 66 -51.42 -56.75 21.26
CA ILE A 66 -52.78 -56.99 20.78
C ILE A 66 -52.80 -56.54 19.33
N ILE A 67 -52.94 -57.48 18.40
CA ILE A 67 -52.95 -57.17 16.97
C ILE A 67 -54.39 -56.95 16.47
N GLU A 68 -54.52 -56.32 15.31
CA GLU A 68 -55.81 -56.04 14.68
C GLU A 68 -56.73 -57.27 14.63
N GLY A 69 -57.95 -57.10 15.15
CA GLY A 69 -58.96 -58.15 15.24
C GLY A 69 -58.91 -58.98 16.52
N GLU A 70 -57.85 -58.88 17.32
CA GLU A 70 -57.77 -59.50 18.65
C GLU A 70 -58.39 -58.62 19.74
N GLU A 71 -58.92 -59.28 20.76
CA GLU A 71 -59.27 -58.66 22.03
C GLU A 71 -58.52 -59.37 23.16
N LYS A 72 -57.99 -58.60 24.11
CA LYS A 72 -57.32 -59.15 25.30
C LYS A 72 -57.74 -58.40 26.55
N THR A 73 -58.00 -59.16 27.62
CA THR A 73 -58.32 -58.61 28.93
C THR A 73 -57.08 -58.58 29.81
N ILE A 74 -56.70 -57.39 30.26
CA ILE A 74 -55.53 -57.14 31.11
C ILE A 74 -56.01 -56.37 32.34
N ALA A 75 -55.77 -56.91 33.53
CA ALA A 75 -56.21 -56.35 34.81
C ALA A 75 -57.71 -55.97 34.85
N GLY A 76 -58.57 -56.79 34.24
CA GLY A 76 -60.02 -56.58 34.19
C GLY A 76 -60.49 -55.57 33.15
N ILE A 77 -59.59 -55.03 32.32
CA ILE A 77 -59.91 -54.13 31.21
C ILE A 77 -59.64 -54.87 29.90
N THR A 78 -60.66 -54.93 29.05
CA THR A 78 -60.59 -55.54 27.73
C THR A 78 -60.21 -54.48 26.70
N PHE A 79 -59.15 -54.77 25.96
CA PHE A 79 -58.64 -53.91 24.90
C PHE A 79 -58.85 -54.61 23.57
N LYS A 80 -59.40 -53.88 22.60
CA LYS A 80 -59.60 -54.33 21.22
C LYS A 80 -59.05 -53.29 20.27
N VAL A 81 -58.35 -53.75 19.24
CA VAL A 81 -57.79 -52.87 18.21
C VAL A 81 -58.34 -53.27 16.84
N MET A 82 -58.78 -52.27 16.08
CA MET A 82 -59.31 -52.44 14.73
C MET A 82 -58.86 -51.29 13.84
N THR A 83 -58.74 -51.51 12.53
CA THR A 83 -58.42 -50.44 11.58
C THR A 83 -59.67 -50.02 10.82
N PHE A 84 -59.90 -48.71 10.72
CA PHE A 84 -60.98 -48.16 9.89
C PHE A 84 -60.50 -46.92 9.15
N LYS A 85 -60.70 -46.88 7.83
CA LYS A 85 -60.23 -45.79 6.95
C LYS A 85 -58.77 -45.39 7.21
N ASN A 86 -57.90 -46.39 7.37
CA ASN A 86 -56.46 -46.21 7.65
C ASN A 86 -56.16 -45.52 9.00
N LYS A 87 -57.06 -45.63 9.97
CA LYS A 87 -56.87 -45.16 11.35
C LYS A 87 -57.00 -46.31 12.33
N THR A 88 -56.15 -46.32 13.35
CA THR A 88 -56.23 -47.30 14.44
C THR A 88 -57.35 -46.88 15.39
N ILE A 89 -58.35 -47.71 15.54
CA ILE A 89 -59.40 -47.57 16.54
C ILE A 89 -59.08 -48.51 17.69
N VAL A 90 -59.03 -47.95 18.89
CA VAL A 90 -58.86 -48.69 20.13
C VAL A 90 -60.17 -48.62 20.91
N SER A 91 -60.69 -49.79 21.28
CA SER A 91 -61.85 -49.94 22.15
C SER A 91 -61.39 -50.53 23.49
N ILE A 92 -61.82 -49.90 24.57
CA ILE A 92 -61.44 -50.22 25.95
C ILE A 92 -62.74 -50.45 26.71
N THR A 93 -62.92 -51.65 27.25
CA THR A 93 -64.15 -52.06 27.92
C THR A 93 -63.84 -52.63 29.31
N SER A 94 -64.57 -52.20 30.33
CA SER A 94 -64.38 -52.63 31.71
C SER A 94 -65.72 -52.69 32.46
N ASN A 95 -65.82 -53.57 33.45
CA ASN A 95 -66.95 -53.61 34.39
C ASN A 95 -66.81 -52.60 35.55
N LYS A 96 -65.65 -51.93 35.65
CA LYS A 96 -65.37 -50.86 36.61
C LYS A 96 -65.00 -49.58 35.87
N PRO A 97 -65.30 -48.39 36.43
CA PRO A 97 -64.79 -47.12 35.90
C PRO A 97 -63.27 -47.16 35.76
N PHE A 98 -62.75 -46.49 34.74
CA PHE A 98 -61.32 -46.34 34.51
C PHE A 98 -61.00 -44.90 34.08
N GLU A 99 -59.78 -44.47 34.37
CA GLU A 99 -59.23 -43.17 33.98
C GLU A 99 -58.36 -43.32 32.74
N LEU A 100 -58.41 -42.33 31.85
CA LEU A 100 -57.56 -42.26 30.67
C LEU A 100 -56.72 -40.99 30.71
N THR A 101 -55.40 -41.14 30.66
CA THR A 101 -54.48 -40.00 30.57
C THR A 101 -53.56 -40.14 29.35
N PHE A 102 -53.33 -39.02 28.66
CA PHE A 102 -52.43 -38.96 27.51
C PHE A 102 -51.16 -38.21 27.89
N THR A 103 -49.98 -38.71 27.50
CA THR A 103 -48.73 -38.00 27.71
C THR A 103 -48.61 -36.86 26.69
N ARG A 104 -48.81 -35.62 27.12
CA ARG A 104 -48.58 -34.45 26.27
C ARG A 104 -47.07 -34.16 26.18
N ASN A 105 -46.50 -34.25 24.98
CA ASN A 105 -45.06 -34.03 24.77
C ASN A 105 -44.71 -32.53 24.81
N GLU A 106 -44.35 -32.02 25.99
CA GLU A 106 -43.90 -30.62 26.22
C GLU A 106 -42.66 -30.22 25.37
N ASN A 107 -41.93 -31.20 24.86
CA ASN A 107 -40.74 -31.00 24.04
C ASN A 107 -41.02 -30.39 22.65
N ILE A 108 -42.26 -30.50 22.13
CA ILE A 108 -42.57 -30.04 20.77
C ILE A 108 -42.58 -28.51 20.68
N ASP A 109 -43.13 -27.83 21.68
CA ASP A 109 -43.24 -26.37 21.66
C ASP A 109 -41.88 -25.69 21.87
N THR A 110 -41.02 -26.29 22.71
CA THR A 110 -39.65 -25.81 22.91
C THR A 110 -38.80 -25.99 21.64
N LEU A 111 -38.97 -27.11 20.92
CA LEU A 111 -38.31 -27.34 19.63
C LEU A 111 -38.77 -26.33 18.57
N LYS A 112 -40.07 -26.03 18.48
CA LYS A 112 -40.59 -25.01 17.54
C LYS A 112 -40.02 -23.62 17.84
N ALA A 113 -39.94 -23.24 19.10
CA ALA A 113 -39.35 -21.96 19.50
C ALA A 113 -37.88 -21.87 19.09
N ARG A 114 -37.10 -22.93 19.30
CA ARG A 114 -35.69 -22.99 18.87
C ARG A 114 -35.52 -22.90 17.36
N ILE A 115 -36.38 -23.58 16.59
CA ILE A 115 -36.35 -23.52 15.12
C ILE A 115 -36.55 -22.08 14.64
N ARG A 116 -37.54 -21.38 15.20
CA ARG A 116 -37.82 -19.98 14.83
C ARG A 116 -36.63 -19.06 15.12
N ILE A 117 -35.99 -19.21 16.28
CA ILE A 117 -34.79 -18.42 16.63
C ILE A 117 -33.66 -18.69 15.64
N LEU A 118 -33.44 -19.96 15.28
CA LEU A 118 -32.39 -20.34 14.31
C LEU A 118 -32.69 -19.79 12.91
N GLU A 119 -33.95 -19.79 12.48
CA GLU A 119 -34.37 -19.19 11.21
C GLU A 119 -34.09 -17.69 11.16
N GLU A 120 -34.43 -16.97 12.23
CA GLU A 120 -34.15 -15.53 12.36
C GLU A 120 -32.64 -15.23 12.33
N GLN A 121 -31.84 -16.00 13.08
CA GLN A 121 -30.37 -15.88 13.07
C GLN A 121 -29.77 -16.16 11.69
N ASN A 122 -30.30 -17.16 10.98
CA ASN A 122 -29.80 -17.54 9.66
C ASN A 122 -30.08 -16.45 8.62
N GLU A 123 -31.27 -15.83 8.65
CA GLU A 123 -31.58 -14.70 7.78
C GLU A 123 -30.75 -13.45 8.12
N GLN A 124 -30.45 -13.20 9.41
CA GLN A 124 -29.53 -12.14 9.80
C GLN A 124 -28.12 -12.38 9.22
N LEU A 125 -27.56 -13.57 9.41
CA LEU A 125 -26.23 -13.94 8.89
C LEU A 125 -26.17 -13.84 7.37
N LYS A 126 -27.22 -14.24 6.66
CA LYS A 126 -27.32 -14.14 5.20
C LYS A 126 -27.31 -12.68 4.73
N ASN A 127 -27.97 -11.79 5.46
CA ASN A 127 -27.95 -10.36 5.19
C ASN A 127 -26.57 -9.73 5.46
N GLU A 128 -25.94 -10.07 6.59
CA GLU A 128 -24.57 -9.64 6.90
C GLU A 128 -23.58 -10.11 5.83
N ASN A 129 -23.66 -11.36 5.41
CA ASN A 129 -22.80 -11.92 4.37
C ASN A 129 -22.99 -11.19 3.01
N LYS A 130 -24.23 -10.84 2.66
CA LYS A 130 -24.53 -10.03 1.47
C LYS A 130 -23.92 -8.62 1.56
N GLN A 131 -23.97 -7.99 2.73
CA GLN A 131 -23.34 -6.68 2.96
C GLN A 131 -21.81 -6.76 2.89
N LEU A 132 -21.21 -7.78 3.50
CA LEU A 132 -19.76 -8.01 3.47
C LEU A 132 -19.27 -8.22 2.03
N LYS A 133 -19.97 -9.03 1.23
CA LYS A 133 -19.64 -9.22 -0.20
C LYS A 133 -19.66 -7.91 -0.98
N ARG A 134 -20.63 -7.03 -0.73
CA ARG A 134 -20.69 -5.70 -1.35
C ARG A 134 -19.50 -4.83 -0.94
N ARG A 135 -19.15 -4.82 0.35
CA ARG A 135 -17.99 -4.07 0.86
C ARG A 135 -16.67 -4.57 0.25
N ILE A 136 -16.49 -5.89 0.17
CA ILE A 136 -15.31 -6.49 -0.48
C ILE A 136 -15.21 -6.02 -1.93
N SER A 137 -16.29 -6.11 -2.71
CA SER A 137 -16.29 -5.68 -4.11
C SER A 137 -15.96 -4.19 -4.28
N GLU A 138 -16.49 -3.33 -3.40
CA GLU A 138 -16.17 -1.89 -3.43
C GLU A 138 -14.70 -1.62 -3.10
N LEU A 139 -14.16 -2.30 -2.08
CA LEU A 139 -12.75 -2.19 -1.70
C LEU A 139 -11.81 -2.68 -2.80
N GLU A 140 -12.15 -3.79 -3.49
CA GLU A 140 -11.38 -4.28 -4.63
C GLU A 140 -11.34 -3.26 -5.78
N LYS A 141 -12.47 -2.60 -6.05
CA LYS A 141 -12.56 -1.55 -7.06
C LYS A 141 -11.72 -0.34 -6.68
N GLN A 142 -11.80 0.12 -5.43
CA GLN A 142 -10.99 1.23 -4.92
C GLN A 142 -9.49 0.90 -4.99
N LEU A 143 -9.09 -0.31 -4.60
CA LEU A 143 -7.70 -0.77 -4.66
C LEU A 143 -7.18 -0.80 -6.11
N SER A 144 -8.01 -1.28 -7.04
CA SER A 144 -7.66 -1.32 -8.46
C SER A 144 -7.48 0.10 -9.04
N GLN A 145 -8.38 1.02 -8.70
CA GLN A 145 -8.31 2.42 -9.11
C GLN A 145 -7.08 3.13 -8.54
N ALA A 146 -6.81 2.98 -7.23
CA ALA A 146 -5.65 3.56 -6.57
C ALA A 146 -4.34 3.04 -7.19
N LYS A 147 -4.21 1.71 -7.38
CA LYS A 147 -3.05 1.12 -8.03
C LYS A 147 -2.85 1.64 -9.45
N ALA A 148 -3.91 1.72 -10.25
CA ALA A 148 -3.80 2.17 -11.63
C ALA A 148 -3.43 3.66 -11.72
N GLN A 149 -4.07 4.50 -10.91
CA GLN A 149 -3.92 5.95 -10.99
C GLN A 149 -2.59 6.42 -10.38
N ASP A 150 -2.24 5.93 -9.19
CA ASP A 150 -1.05 6.40 -8.48
C ASP A 150 0.22 5.85 -9.12
N VAL A 151 0.26 4.56 -9.45
CA VAL A 151 1.46 3.95 -10.04
C VAL A 151 1.75 4.52 -11.42
N SER A 152 0.73 4.70 -12.26
CA SER A 152 0.92 5.26 -13.61
C SER A 152 1.37 6.72 -13.56
N LYS A 153 0.73 7.57 -12.74
CA LYS A 153 1.11 8.97 -12.57
C LYS A 153 2.51 9.11 -11.99
N LEU A 154 2.84 8.36 -10.94
CA LEU A 154 4.17 8.38 -10.32
C LEU A 154 5.25 7.91 -11.30
N LYS A 155 4.98 6.86 -12.08
CA LYS A 155 5.92 6.37 -13.11
C LYS A 155 6.16 7.42 -14.20
N ALA A 156 5.11 8.12 -14.63
CA ALA A 156 5.24 9.21 -15.59
C ALA A 156 6.06 10.39 -15.02
N GLN A 157 5.80 10.78 -13.77
CA GLN A 157 6.56 11.83 -13.08
C GLN A 157 8.04 11.46 -12.93
N ILE A 158 8.35 10.23 -12.49
CA ILE A 158 9.73 9.74 -12.38
C ILE A 158 10.43 9.78 -13.74
N ASN A 159 9.77 9.34 -14.81
CA ASN A 159 10.35 9.38 -16.15
C ASN A 159 10.65 10.81 -16.61
N ASN A 160 9.74 11.74 -16.36
CA ASN A 160 9.92 13.15 -16.72
C ASN A 160 11.08 13.78 -15.93
N LEU A 161 11.12 13.61 -14.60
CA LEU A 161 12.21 14.08 -13.76
C LEU A 161 13.55 13.45 -14.13
N THR A 162 13.56 12.18 -14.53
CA THR A 162 14.78 11.50 -15.00
C THR A 162 15.30 12.12 -16.30
N LYS A 163 14.41 12.45 -17.24
CA LYS A 163 14.79 13.15 -18.48
C LYS A 163 15.33 14.55 -18.19
N GLU A 164 14.62 15.33 -17.37
CA GLU A 164 15.03 16.66 -16.98
C GLU A 164 16.40 16.66 -16.29
N ASN A 165 16.65 15.71 -15.39
CA ASN A 165 17.94 15.56 -14.72
C ASN A 165 19.08 15.25 -15.71
N ARG A 166 18.83 14.41 -16.72
CA ARG A 166 19.81 14.16 -17.80
C ARG A 166 20.10 15.41 -18.61
N GLU A 167 19.08 16.19 -18.97
CA GLU A 167 19.24 17.44 -19.69
C GLU A 167 20.02 18.48 -18.88
N LEU A 168 19.70 18.63 -17.59
CA LEU A 168 20.41 19.52 -16.68
C LEU A 168 21.88 19.11 -16.52
N LYS A 169 22.17 17.82 -16.38
CA LYS A 169 23.56 17.31 -16.36
C LYS A 169 24.31 17.65 -17.65
N SER A 170 23.67 17.50 -18.80
CA SER A 170 24.28 17.86 -20.09
C SER A 170 24.54 19.37 -20.19
N LYS A 171 23.58 20.21 -19.77
CA LYS A 171 23.75 21.67 -19.74
C LYS A 171 24.90 22.07 -18.81
N LEU A 172 24.99 21.45 -17.63
CA LEU A 172 26.06 21.69 -16.67
C LEU A 172 27.43 21.34 -17.29
N ALA A 173 27.57 20.18 -17.92
CA ALA A 173 28.82 19.77 -18.57
C ALA A 173 29.24 20.76 -19.68
N ASN A 174 28.28 21.26 -20.46
CA ASN A 174 28.54 22.26 -21.50
C ASN A 174 29.01 23.59 -20.90
N ILE A 175 28.36 24.05 -19.82
CA ILE A 175 28.75 25.27 -19.10
C ILE A 175 30.15 25.10 -18.51
N THR A 176 30.44 23.99 -17.84
CA THR A 176 31.78 23.70 -17.28
C THR A 176 32.85 23.71 -18.36
N THR A 177 32.59 23.11 -19.51
CA THR A 177 33.52 23.11 -20.65
C THR A 177 33.77 24.53 -21.16
N SER A 178 32.71 25.32 -21.29
CA SER A 178 32.79 26.71 -21.75
C SER A 178 33.55 27.59 -20.75
N TYR A 179 33.30 27.41 -19.46
CA TYR A 179 34.02 28.07 -18.38
C TYR A 179 35.52 27.76 -18.43
N ASN A 180 35.90 26.49 -18.57
CA ASN A 180 37.31 26.09 -18.66
C ASN A 180 38.01 26.69 -19.89
N LYS A 181 37.33 26.72 -21.04
CA LYS A 181 37.86 27.39 -22.25
C LYS A 181 38.07 28.89 -22.02
N LEU A 182 37.10 29.55 -21.38
CA LEU A 182 37.19 30.98 -21.10
C LEU A 182 38.31 31.29 -20.09
N LYS A 183 38.45 30.45 -19.05
CA LYS A 183 39.52 30.54 -18.06
C LYS A 183 40.90 30.40 -18.73
N ALA A 184 41.10 29.38 -19.56
CA ALA A 184 42.34 29.19 -20.29
C ALA A 184 42.66 30.36 -21.23
N LYS A 185 41.64 30.93 -21.89
CA LYS A 185 41.82 32.13 -22.73
C LYS A 185 42.23 33.35 -21.89
N ALA A 186 41.65 33.52 -20.71
CA ALA A 186 42.01 34.61 -19.81
C ALA A 186 43.46 34.48 -19.32
N GLU A 187 43.87 33.29 -18.89
CA GLU A 187 45.26 32.98 -18.49
C GLU A 187 46.25 33.26 -19.64
N PHE A 188 45.91 32.84 -20.86
CA PHE A 188 46.74 33.09 -22.04
C PHE A 188 46.89 34.60 -22.35
N LEU A 189 45.78 35.36 -22.28
CA LEU A 189 45.82 36.80 -22.49
C LEU A 189 46.63 37.53 -21.41
N GLU A 190 46.53 37.08 -20.16
CA GLU A 190 47.33 37.60 -19.06
C GLU A 190 48.83 37.36 -19.29
N GLN A 191 49.19 36.17 -19.76
CA GLN A 191 50.56 35.82 -20.12
C GLN A 191 51.09 36.69 -21.27
N GLN A 192 50.31 36.86 -22.35
CA GLN A 192 50.67 37.78 -23.44
C GLN A 192 50.87 39.21 -22.95
N ASN A 193 50.00 39.70 -22.07
CA ASN A 193 50.08 41.07 -21.55
C ASN A 193 51.37 41.26 -20.72
N ASN A 194 51.75 40.26 -19.93
CA ASN A 194 53.02 40.26 -19.18
C ASN A 194 54.24 40.23 -20.11
N GLU A 195 54.19 39.46 -21.19
CA GLU A 195 55.24 39.46 -22.22
C GLU A 195 55.36 40.83 -22.91
N TYR A 196 54.24 41.44 -23.32
CA TYR A 196 54.23 42.78 -23.91
C TYR A 196 54.79 43.83 -22.96
N ARG A 197 54.42 43.80 -21.68
CA ARG A 197 54.98 44.69 -20.65
C ARG A 197 56.49 44.54 -20.54
N THR A 198 56.99 43.30 -20.56
CA THR A 198 58.42 43.02 -20.48
C THR A 198 59.17 43.51 -21.73
N LEU A 199 58.62 43.27 -22.91
CA LEU A 199 59.19 43.76 -24.18
C LEU A 199 59.22 45.29 -24.21
N LEU A 200 58.14 45.95 -23.79
CA LEU A 200 58.07 47.41 -23.72
C LEU A 200 59.12 47.96 -22.76
N SER A 201 59.27 47.38 -21.57
CA SER A 201 60.32 47.77 -20.61
C SER A 201 61.73 47.61 -21.20
N LYS A 202 62.01 46.50 -21.89
CA LYS A 202 63.30 46.29 -22.56
C LYS A 202 63.57 47.33 -23.65
N LEU A 203 62.58 47.63 -24.48
CA LEU A 203 62.71 48.65 -25.54
C LEU A 203 62.96 50.05 -24.96
N ILE A 204 62.28 50.41 -23.87
CA ILE A 204 62.50 51.67 -23.16
C ILE A 204 63.93 51.71 -22.59
N GLU A 205 64.39 50.63 -21.97
CA GLU A 205 65.75 50.53 -21.42
C GLU A 205 66.83 50.59 -22.51
N GLU A 206 66.63 49.90 -23.63
CA GLU A 206 67.53 49.97 -24.79
C GLU A 206 67.57 51.37 -25.40
N GLN A 207 66.43 52.04 -25.52
CA GLN A 207 66.35 53.41 -26.01
C GLN A 207 67.07 54.38 -25.07
N ALA A 208 66.89 54.22 -23.76
CA ALA A 208 67.61 54.98 -22.73
C ALA A 208 69.13 54.78 -22.87
N LYS A 209 69.61 53.53 -22.88
CA LYS A 209 71.04 53.19 -23.06
C LYS A 209 71.62 53.76 -24.35
N LYS A 210 70.90 53.63 -25.48
CA LYS A 210 71.34 54.16 -26.77
C LYS A 210 71.42 55.69 -26.74
N SER A 211 70.49 56.36 -26.06
CA SER A 211 70.54 57.81 -25.87
C SER A 211 71.74 58.21 -25.01
N GLU A 212 71.98 57.54 -23.87
CA GLU A 212 73.15 57.76 -23.01
C GLU A 212 74.46 57.55 -23.78
N GLN A 213 74.58 56.46 -24.52
CA GLN A 213 75.74 56.19 -25.37
C GLN A 213 75.95 57.30 -26.40
N LYS A 214 74.89 57.76 -27.07
CA LYS A 214 74.97 58.88 -28.03
C LYS A 214 75.43 60.17 -27.35
N TYR A 215 74.94 60.46 -26.14
CA TYR A 215 75.40 61.62 -25.35
C TYR A 215 76.88 61.47 -24.95
N ILE A 216 77.30 60.30 -24.49
CA ILE A 216 78.69 60.01 -24.12
C ILE A 216 79.62 60.10 -25.34
N GLU A 217 79.23 59.54 -26.48
CA GLU A 217 79.99 59.64 -27.73
C GLU A 217 80.10 61.08 -28.23
N LYS A 218 79.02 61.85 -28.16
CA LYS A 218 79.04 63.28 -28.50
C LYS A 218 79.99 64.05 -27.58
N ALA A 219 79.90 63.82 -26.26
CA ALA A 219 80.79 64.46 -25.29
C ALA A 219 82.26 64.05 -25.49
N LYS A 220 82.54 62.79 -25.84
CA LYS A 220 83.90 62.33 -26.20
C LYS A 220 84.41 63.05 -27.46
N LYS A 221 83.59 63.18 -28.50
CA LYS A 221 83.95 63.93 -29.72
C LYS A 221 84.21 65.40 -29.42
N GLU A 222 83.36 66.04 -28.62
CA GLU A 222 83.55 67.44 -28.20
C GLU A 222 84.85 67.62 -27.38
N ARG A 223 85.16 66.69 -26.47
CA ARG A 223 86.45 66.69 -25.75
C ARG A 223 87.66 66.54 -26.68
N LEU A 224 87.58 65.67 -27.69
CA LEU A 224 88.66 65.49 -28.67
C LEU A 224 88.89 66.77 -29.48
N ILE A 225 87.81 67.39 -29.97
CA ILE A 225 87.88 68.66 -30.72
C ILE A 225 88.44 69.77 -29.81
N GLY A 226 87.97 69.89 -28.57
CA GLY A 226 88.51 70.84 -27.60
C GLY A 226 90.00 70.62 -27.30
N SER A 227 90.44 69.36 -27.19
CA SER A 227 91.86 69.03 -26.99
C SER A 227 92.73 69.42 -28.19
N ILE A 228 92.25 69.20 -29.42
CA ILE A 228 92.96 69.61 -30.65
C ILE A 228 93.06 71.14 -30.72
N ILE A 229 91.97 71.86 -30.44
CA ILE A 229 91.96 73.34 -30.41
C ILE A 229 92.93 73.87 -29.36
N MET A 230 92.93 73.32 -28.14
CA MET A 230 93.87 73.73 -27.09
C MET A 230 95.33 73.44 -27.45
N LYS A 231 95.63 72.27 -28.04
CA LYS A 231 96.99 71.97 -28.52
C LYS A 231 97.42 72.92 -29.64
N SER A 232 96.51 73.24 -30.56
CA SER A 232 96.76 74.23 -31.62
C SER A 232 97.02 75.62 -31.06
N LEU A 233 96.24 76.05 -30.05
CA LEU A 233 96.44 77.32 -29.36
C LEU A 233 97.81 77.36 -28.66
N ILE A 234 98.16 76.33 -27.91
CA ILE A 234 99.47 76.22 -27.25
C ILE A 234 100.59 76.26 -28.28
N PHE A 235 100.48 75.52 -29.39
CA PHE A 235 101.48 75.53 -30.45
C PHE A 235 101.62 76.92 -31.08
N SER A 236 100.50 77.59 -31.38
CA SER A 236 100.53 78.96 -31.90
C SER A 236 101.19 79.93 -30.92
N LEU A 237 100.96 79.77 -29.62
CA LEU A 237 101.54 80.62 -28.59
C LEU A 237 103.04 80.37 -28.44
N ILE A 238 103.47 79.11 -28.53
CA ILE A 238 104.90 78.74 -28.59
C ILE A 238 105.56 79.38 -29.82
N VAL A 239 104.93 79.30 -30.99
CA VAL A 239 105.44 79.93 -32.23
C VAL A 239 105.57 81.44 -32.06
N VAL A 240 104.57 82.11 -31.50
CA VAL A 240 104.61 83.56 -31.22
C VAL A 240 105.70 83.91 -30.22
N VAL A 241 105.88 83.11 -29.16
CA VAL A 241 106.97 83.30 -28.18
C VAL A 241 108.34 83.11 -28.84
N ILE A 242 108.52 82.09 -29.68
CA ILE A 242 109.78 81.84 -30.40
C ILE A 242 110.09 82.98 -31.38
N ILE A 243 109.10 83.41 -32.17
CA ILE A 243 109.26 84.52 -33.12
C ILE A 243 109.53 85.82 -32.36
N GLY A 244 108.77 86.11 -31.30
CA GLY A 244 108.96 87.27 -30.44
C GLY A 244 110.34 87.27 -29.77
N TYR A 245 110.81 86.13 -29.27
CA TYR A 245 112.15 85.97 -28.73
C TYR A 245 113.24 86.13 -29.80
N GLY A 246 113.03 85.61 -31.01
CA GLY A 246 113.93 85.79 -32.14
C GLY A 246 114.06 87.26 -32.56
N LEU A 247 112.94 87.99 -32.63
CA LEU A 247 112.92 89.43 -32.89
C LEU A 247 113.57 90.22 -31.75
N TYR A 248 113.30 89.87 -30.48
CA TYR A 248 113.93 90.48 -29.30
C TYR A 248 115.45 90.28 -29.31
N ARG A 249 115.93 89.07 -29.61
CA ARG A 249 117.36 88.74 -29.71
C ARG A 249 118.02 89.48 -30.87
N LYS A 250 117.34 89.58 -32.03
CA LYS A 250 117.83 90.35 -33.17
C LYS A 250 117.91 91.84 -32.85
N LYS A 251 116.93 92.42 -32.12
CA LYS A 251 117.02 93.81 -31.65
C LYS A 251 118.20 94.02 -30.69
N ARG A 252 118.41 93.12 -29.72
CA ARG A 252 119.58 93.20 -28.81
C ARG A 252 120.92 93.07 -29.53
N SER A 253 120.98 92.34 -30.65
CA SER A 253 122.18 92.25 -31.49
C SER A 253 122.53 93.58 -32.18
N TRP A 254 121.58 94.52 -32.30
CA TRP A 254 121.82 95.83 -32.92
C TRP A 254 122.27 96.89 -31.91
N GLU A 255 122.12 96.64 -30.60
CA GLU A 255 122.55 97.56 -29.53
C GLU A 255 123.99 97.27 -29.03
N PHE A 256 124.61 96.16 -29.43
CA PHE A 256 125.99 95.78 -29.04
C PHE A 256 126.92 95.47 -30.24
N GLY A 257 126.49 95.76 -31.47
CA GLY A 257 127.22 95.42 -32.70
C GLY A 257 127.62 96.62 -33.57
N GLY A 258 127.65 97.83 -33.00
CA GLY A 258 128.09 99.04 -33.68
C GLY A 258 129.15 99.78 -32.87
N LEU A 259 130.38 99.29 -32.99
CA LEU A 259 131.59 100.12 -33.03
C LEU A 259 131.65 100.78 -34.41
#